data_AF-A0A2P6MNS6-F1
#
_entry.id   AF-A0A2P6MNS6-F1
#
_cell.length_a   1.000
_cell.length_b   1.000
_cell.length_c   1.000
_cell.angle_alpha   90.00
_cell.angle_beta   90.00
_cell.angle_gamma   90.00
#
_symmetry.space_group_name_H-M   'P 1'
#
loop_
_entity.id
_entity.type
_entity.pdbx_description
1 polymer ?
#
loop_
_entity_poly.entity_id
_entity_poly.type
_entity_poly.pdbx_seq_one_letter_code
_entity_poly.pdbx_strand_id
1 'polypeptide(L)'
;MLVGQRINDYVYAVDKLLKKTEMTDGTDRVLKTFAIAAFAQFHFVDLHPFVDGNSRICCFISKRIIDHVCPVPFPMFRDRRKYINALQQARTFQDPIEAPKTLCSLLLSEAIDHYTEMIWEISETKIPIYLSAYTVQQLHSRIIESSEDSLLLMYSPQV
;
A
#
# COMPACT_ATOMS: atom_id res chain seq x y z
N MET A 1 5.90 -23.88 -14.43
CA MET A 1 6.59 -24.03 -13.13
C MET A 1 7.82 -23.11 -12.96
N LEU A 2 8.51 -22.69 -14.04
CA LEU A 2 9.72 -21.86 -14.00
C LEU A 2 9.53 -20.35 -13.68
N VAL A 3 8.33 -19.79 -13.91
CA VAL A 3 8.08 -18.34 -13.73
C VAL A 3 7.87 -17.96 -12.26
N GLY A 4 7.13 -18.78 -11.49
CA GLY A 4 6.87 -18.51 -10.07
C GLY A 4 8.14 -18.58 -9.20
N GLN A 5 9.08 -19.45 -9.56
CA GLN A 5 10.37 -19.57 -8.87
C GLN A 5 11.22 -18.31 -9.07
N ARG A 6 11.31 -17.80 -10.30
CA ARG A 6 12.02 -16.55 -10.60
C ARG A 6 11.42 -15.31 -9.94
N ILE A 7 10.09 -15.24 -9.82
CA ILE A 7 9.44 -14.13 -9.10
C ILE A 7 9.80 -14.16 -7.61
N ASN A 8 9.79 -15.33 -6.97
CA ASN A 8 10.22 -15.47 -5.58
C ASN A 8 11.69 -15.10 -5.39
N ASP A 9 12.57 -15.47 -6.33
CA ASP A 9 13.99 -15.10 -6.29
C ASP A 9 14.19 -13.58 -6.41
N TYR A 10 13.41 -12.91 -7.27
CA TYR A 10 13.42 -11.45 -7.39
C TYR A 10 12.90 -10.76 -6.13
N VAL A 11 11.78 -11.21 -5.57
CA VAL A 11 11.22 -10.66 -4.31
C VAL A 11 12.23 -10.85 -3.17
N TYR A 12 12.87 -12.02 -3.08
CA TYR A 12 13.90 -12.30 -2.08
C TYR A 12 15.16 -11.44 -2.27
N ALA A 13 15.60 -11.24 -3.52
CA ALA A 13 16.74 -10.37 -3.82
C ALA A 13 16.45 -8.90 -3.47
N VAL A 14 15.24 -8.42 -3.74
CA VAL A 14 14.76 -7.09 -3.39
C VAL A 14 14.67 -6.91 -1.87
N ASP A 15 14.07 -7.87 -1.15
CA ASP A 15 13.99 -7.86 0.32
C ASP A 15 15.40 -7.88 0.96
N LYS A 16 16.34 -8.64 0.38
CA LYS A 16 17.73 -8.67 0.81
C LYS A 16 18.45 -7.33 0.56
N LEU A 17 18.17 -6.66 -0.57
CA LEU A 17 18.72 -5.33 -0.88
C LEU A 17 18.18 -4.26 0.10
N LEU A 18 16.88 -4.31 0.41
CA LEU A 18 16.22 -3.45 1.40
C LEU A 18 16.81 -3.65 2.81
N LYS A 19 17.09 -4.89 3.20
CA LYS A 19 17.69 -5.21 4.51
C LYS A 19 19.17 -4.84 4.63
N LYS A 20 19.90 -4.80 3.51
CA LYS A 20 21.34 -4.53 3.49
C LYS A 20 21.68 -3.03 3.42
N THR A 21 20.71 -2.20 3.05
CA THR A 21 20.87 -0.74 3.16
C THR A 21 20.68 -0.38 4.63
N GLU A 22 21.72 0.06 5.32
CA GLU A 22 21.58 0.65 6.66
C GLU A 22 20.75 1.94 6.53
N MET A 23 19.43 1.80 6.69
CA MET A 23 18.46 2.88 6.54
C MET A 23 18.29 3.56 7.88
N THR A 24 19.25 4.42 8.24
CA THR A 24 19.25 5.15 9.51
C THR A 24 18.22 6.28 9.56
N ASP A 25 17.77 6.79 8.41
CA ASP A 25 16.71 7.78 8.29
C ASP A 25 15.39 7.18 7.75
N GLY A 26 14.28 7.51 8.41
CA GLY A 26 12.95 7.02 8.08
C GLY A 26 12.45 7.52 6.73
N THR A 27 12.81 8.75 6.35
CA THR A 27 12.42 9.35 5.05
C THR A 27 13.11 8.59 3.92
N ASP A 28 14.42 8.39 4.06
CA ASP A 28 15.22 7.60 3.13
C ASP A 28 14.64 6.20 2.92
N ARG A 29 14.18 5.56 4.01
CA ARG A 29 13.54 4.23 3.97
C ARG A 29 12.27 4.22 3.15
N VAL A 30 11.41 5.23 3.33
CA VAL A 30 10.19 5.37 2.54
C VAL A 30 10.54 5.55 1.06
N LEU A 31 11.42 6.50 0.74
CA LEU A 31 11.78 6.82 -0.65
C LEU A 31 12.37 5.61 -1.39
N LYS A 32 13.32 4.88 -0.78
CA LYS A 32 13.92 3.71 -1.42
C LYS A 32 12.91 2.57 -1.60
N THR A 33 12.02 2.37 -0.62
CA THR A 33 10.97 1.34 -0.73
C THR A 33 10.02 1.63 -1.88
N PHE A 34 9.57 2.88 -2.03
CA PHE A 34 8.72 3.30 -3.14
C PHE A 34 9.45 3.24 -4.49
N ALA A 35 10.72 3.63 -4.54
CA ALA A 35 11.53 3.53 -5.75
C ALA A 35 11.68 2.08 -6.22
N ILE A 36 11.92 1.15 -5.29
CA ILE A 36 12.01 -0.28 -5.57
C ILE A 36 10.67 -0.85 -6.04
N ALA A 37 9.56 -0.46 -5.40
CA ALA A 37 8.23 -0.85 -5.82
C ALA A 37 7.93 -0.37 -7.24
N ALA A 38 8.20 0.90 -7.55
CA ALA A 38 8.03 1.47 -8.88
C ALA A 38 8.91 0.77 -9.92
N PHE A 39 10.17 0.50 -9.60
CA PHE A 39 11.10 -0.24 -10.46
C PHE A 39 10.56 -1.63 -10.80
N ALA A 40 10.19 -2.41 -9.78
CA ALA A 40 9.65 -3.75 -9.97
C ALA A 40 8.36 -3.72 -10.80
N GLN A 41 7.47 -2.77 -10.51
CA GLN A 41 6.21 -2.63 -11.22
C GLN A 41 6.39 -2.27 -12.69
N PHE A 42 7.23 -1.27 -12.98
CA PHE A 42 7.48 -0.77 -14.32
C PHE A 42 8.02 -1.88 -15.21
N HIS A 43 9.08 -2.56 -14.77
CA HIS A 43 9.70 -3.63 -15.55
C HIS A 43 8.80 -4.86 -15.68
N PHE A 44 8.01 -5.20 -14.65
CA PHE A 44 7.07 -6.31 -14.75
C PHE A 44 5.96 -6.05 -15.79
N VAL A 45 5.38 -4.83 -15.79
CA VAL A 45 4.37 -4.44 -16.78
C VAL A 45 4.93 -4.57 -18.19
N ASP A 46 6.19 -4.17 -18.38
CA ASP A 46 6.85 -4.15 -19.68
C ASP A 46 7.20 -5.56 -20.18
N LEU A 47 7.61 -6.46 -19.26
CA LEU A 47 7.83 -7.87 -19.58
C LEU A 47 6.53 -8.58 -20.01
N HIS A 48 5.39 -8.17 -19.46
CA HIS A 48 4.06 -8.71 -19.76
C HIS A 48 3.99 -10.25 -19.85
N PRO A 49 4.44 -10.99 -18.82
CA PRO A 49 4.66 -12.44 -18.92
C PRO A 49 3.39 -13.29 -19.02
N PHE A 50 2.23 -12.74 -18.65
CA PHE A 50 0.95 -13.45 -18.68
C PHE A 50 0.05 -12.92 -19.80
N VAL A 51 -0.91 -13.74 -20.25
CA VAL A 51 -1.91 -13.33 -21.24
C VAL A 51 -2.88 -12.28 -20.67
N ASP A 52 -3.20 -12.40 -19.39
CA ASP A 52 -4.02 -11.45 -18.63
C ASP A 52 -3.52 -11.40 -17.18
N GLY A 53 -3.90 -10.36 -16.45
CA GLY A 53 -3.65 -10.22 -15.01
C GLY A 53 -2.35 -9.52 -14.66
N ASN A 54 -1.52 -9.15 -15.64
CA ASN A 54 -0.24 -8.47 -15.39
C ASN A 54 -0.44 -7.21 -14.52
N SER A 55 -1.42 -6.36 -14.84
CA SER A 55 -1.69 -5.15 -14.04
C SER A 55 -2.07 -5.47 -12.59
N ARG A 56 -2.84 -6.54 -12.35
CA ARG A 56 -3.22 -6.96 -10.98
C ARG A 56 -1.99 -7.46 -10.21
N ILE A 57 -1.15 -8.25 -10.86
CA ILE A 57 0.09 -8.78 -10.26
C ILE A 57 1.09 -7.65 -9.98
N CYS A 58 1.22 -6.69 -10.90
CA CYS A 58 2.03 -5.49 -10.71
C CYS A 58 1.63 -4.71 -9.46
N CYS A 59 0.33 -4.40 -9.30
CA CYS A 59 -0.15 -3.71 -8.11
C CYS A 59 0.11 -4.53 -6.84
N PHE A 60 -0.06 -5.85 -6.90
CA PHE A 60 0.22 -6.74 -5.76
C PHE A 60 1.70 -6.74 -5.37
N ILE A 61 2.61 -6.84 -6.33
CA ILE A 61 4.06 -6.80 -6.11
C ILE A 61 4.45 -5.46 -5.45
N SER A 62 4.00 -4.35 -6.03
CA SER A 62 4.25 -3.02 -5.47
C SER A 62 3.72 -2.90 -4.05
N LYS A 63 2.49 -3.37 -3.80
CA LYS A 63 1.89 -3.28 -2.46
C LYS A 63 2.72 -4.06 -1.46
N ARG A 64 3.11 -5.29 -1.83
CA ARG A 64 3.89 -6.16 -0.96
C ARG A 64 5.23 -5.56 -0.54
N ILE A 65 5.87 -4.80 -1.43
CA ILE A 65 7.11 -4.06 -1.16
C ILE A 65 6.81 -2.83 -0.28
N ILE A 66 5.79 -2.05 -0.62
CA ILE A 66 5.41 -0.83 0.11
C ILE A 66 4.95 -1.12 1.54
N ASP A 67 4.38 -2.29 1.81
CA ASP A 67 3.92 -2.73 3.14
C ASP A 67 5.00 -2.65 4.23
N HIS A 68 6.27 -2.71 3.85
CA HIS A 68 7.40 -2.60 4.79
C HIS A 68 7.50 -1.21 5.45
N VAL A 69 6.99 -0.17 4.81
CA VAL A 69 6.99 1.20 5.32
C VAL A 69 5.58 1.79 5.45
N CYS A 70 4.60 1.16 4.81
CA CYS A 70 3.27 1.70 4.62
C CYS A 70 2.23 0.56 4.58
N PRO A 71 1.90 -0.03 5.73
CA PRO A 71 1.08 -1.26 5.80
C PRO A 71 -0.40 -0.99 5.52
N VAL A 72 -0.89 0.23 5.76
CA VAL A 72 -2.28 0.60 5.51
C VAL A 72 -2.54 0.52 3.99
N PRO A 73 -3.63 -0.12 3.55
CA PRO A 73 -3.97 -0.14 2.13
C PRO A 73 -4.34 1.25 1.63
N PHE A 74 -3.90 1.59 0.41
CA PHE A 74 -4.28 2.81 -0.28
C PHE A 74 -4.55 2.50 -1.76
N PRO A 75 -5.42 3.26 -2.44
CA PRO A 75 -5.63 3.13 -3.87
C PRO A 75 -4.38 3.63 -4.62
N MET A 76 -3.58 2.72 -5.16
CA MET A 76 -2.32 3.08 -5.84
C MET A 76 -2.50 3.96 -7.07
N PHE A 77 -3.63 3.82 -7.77
CA PHE A 77 -3.91 4.52 -9.03
C PHE A 77 -5.40 4.85 -9.10
N ARG A 78 -5.83 5.95 -8.48
CA ARG A 78 -7.24 6.39 -8.55
C ARG A 78 -7.65 6.75 -9.98
N ASP A 79 -6.77 7.45 -10.71
CA ASP A 79 -6.99 7.79 -12.12
C ASP A 79 -6.12 6.92 -13.04
N ARG A 80 -6.78 6.01 -13.77
CA ARG A 80 -6.14 5.15 -14.76
C ARG A 80 -5.33 5.94 -15.81
N ARG A 81 -5.77 7.14 -16.19
CA ARG A 81 -5.07 7.97 -17.19
C ARG A 81 -3.74 8.47 -16.66
N LYS A 82 -3.68 8.92 -15.40
CA LYS A 82 -2.41 9.31 -14.76
C LYS A 82 -1.42 8.17 -14.75
N TYR A 83 -1.88 6.96 -14.42
CA TYR A 83 -1.06 5.75 -14.45
C TYR A 83 -0.50 5.43 -15.84
N ILE A 84 -1.36 5.39 -16.86
CA ILE A 84 -0.93 5.13 -18.24
C ILE A 84 0.05 6.21 -18.74
N ASN A 85 -0.22 7.48 -18.44
CA ASN A 85 0.66 8.58 -18.80
C ASN A 85 2.02 8.47 -18.11
N ALA A 86 2.06 8.11 -16.82
CA ALA A 86 3.30 7.90 -16.09
C ALA A 86 4.14 6.78 -16.71
N LEU A 87 3.52 5.68 -17.14
CA LEU A 87 4.21 4.58 -17.85
C LEU A 87 4.72 5.00 -19.23
N GLN A 88 3.93 5.77 -19.98
CA GLN A 88 4.36 6.27 -21.30
C GLN A 88 5.53 7.24 -21.16
N GLN A 89 5.49 8.14 -20.17
CA GLN A 89 6.61 9.02 -19.86
C GLN A 89 7.83 8.23 -19.39
N ALA A 90 7.66 7.22 -18.53
CA ALA A 90 8.74 6.36 -18.07
C ALA A 90 9.53 5.72 -19.24
N ARG A 91 8.83 5.32 -20.31
CA ARG A 91 9.42 4.72 -21.52
C ARG A 91 10.19 5.72 -22.40
N THR A 92 10.10 7.03 -22.12
CA THR A 92 10.80 8.08 -22.88
C THR A 92 12.19 8.39 -22.31
N PHE A 93 12.49 7.95 -21.08
CA PHE A 93 13.82 8.11 -20.48
C PHE A 93 14.85 7.24 -21.21
N GLN A 94 16.01 7.83 -21.49
CA GLN A 94 17.13 7.13 -22.13
C GLN A 94 17.86 6.20 -21.16
N ASP A 95 17.93 6.57 -19.88
CA ASP A 95 18.53 5.75 -18.83
C ASP A 95 17.46 4.81 -18.20
N PRO A 96 17.65 3.48 -18.30
CA PRO A 96 16.75 2.51 -17.66
C PRO A 96 16.60 2.68 -16.14
N ILE A 97 17.61 3.24 -15.47
CA ILE A 97 17.57 3.49 -14.02
C ILE A 97 16.57 4.61 -13.69
N GLU A 98 16.47 5.62 -14.56
CA GLU A 98 15.56 6.75 -14.36
C GLU A 98 14.13 6.46 -14.81
N ALA A 99 13.93 5.47 -15.70
CA ALA A 99 12.62 5.16 -16.27
C ALA A 99 11.49 5.02 -15.21
N PRO A 100 11.66 4.34 -14.06
CA PRO A 100 10.58 4.20 -13.07
C PRO A 100 10.28 5.45 -12.25
N LYS A 101 11.02 6.55 -12.44
CA LYS A 101 10.91 7.77 -11.61
C LYS A 101 9.52 8.39 -11.65
N THR A 102 8.88 8.45 -12.81
CA THR A 102 7.51 9.00 -12.95
C THR A 102 6.49 8.13 -12.22
N LEU A 103 6.64 6.81 -12.26
CA LEU A 103 5.78 5.88 -11.54
C LEU A 103 6.02 5.96 -10.03
N CYS A 104 7.27 6.13 -9.60
CA CYS A 104 7.62 6.35 -8.19
C CYS A 104 6.95 7.61 -7.64
N SER A 105 7.08 8.74 -8.36
CA SER A 105 6.42 9.99 -7.98
C SER A 105 4.90 9.84 -7.89
N LEU A 106 4.28 9.16 -8.86
CA LEU A 106 2.83 8.92 -8.84
C LEU A 106 2.40 8.08 -7.62
N LEU A 107 3.10 6.98 -7.33
CA LEU A 107 2.81 6.13 -6.18
C LEU A 107 2.93 6.90 -4.85
N LEU A 108 3.98 7.72 -4.72
CA LEU A 108 4.17 8.57 -3.53
C LEU A 108 3.04 9.59 -3.39
N SER A 109 2.66 10.28 -4.46
CA SER A 109 1.55 11.24 -4.44
C SER A 109 0.23 10.58 -4.05
N GLU A 110 -0.11 9.44 -4.65
CA GLU A 110 -1.37 8.73 -4.33
C GLU A 110 -1.41 8.23 -2.88
N ALA A 111 -0.26 7.82 -2.33
CA ALA A 111 -0.14 7.47 -0.91
C ALA A 111 -0.31 8.69 0.01
N ILE A 112 0.40 9.80 -0.29
CA ILE A 112 0.33 11.04 0.49
C ILE A 112 -1.09 11.60 0.48
N ASP A 113 -1.71 11.70 -0.70
CA ASP A 113 -3.07 12.21 -0.86
C ASP A 113 -4.05 11.36 -0.05
N HIS A 114 -3.95 10.03 -0.14
CA HIS A 114 -4.83 9.12 0.59
C HIS A 114 -4.68 9.23 2.11
N TYR A 115 -3.46 9.26 2.63
CA TYR A 115 -3.29 9.38 4.08
C TYR A 115 -3.64 10.77 4.60
N THR A 116 -3.44 11.80 3.79
CA THR A 116 -3.90 13.16 4.13
C THR A 116 -5.41 13.20 4.27
N GLU A 117 -6.14 12.62 3.30
CA GLU A 117 -7.61 12.50 3.37
C GLU A 117 -8.05 11.68 4.59
N MET A 118 -7.42 10.53 4.85
CA MET A 118 -7.77 9.68 5.99
C MET A 118 -7.53 10.39 7.34
N ILE A 119 -6.42 11.12 7.47
CA ILE A 119 -6.13 11.92 8.68
C ILE A 119 -7.15 13.04 8.84
N TRP A 120 -7.53 13.71 7.73
CA TRP A 120 -8.54 14.76 7.74
C TRP A 120 -9.90 14.22 8.20
N GLU A 121 -10.36 13.12 7.61
CA GLU A 121 -11.61 12.44 7.99
C GLU A 121 -11.60 12.06 9.47
N ILE A 122 -10.50 11.49 9.96
CA ILE A 122 -10.30 11.16 11.37
C ILE A 122 -10.34 12.40 12.28
N SER A 123 -9.79 13.52 11.83
CA SER A 123 -9.78 14.76 12.60
C SER A 123 -11.16 15.41 12.71
N GLU A 124 -12.00 15.24 11.69
CA GLU A 124 -13.37 15.75 11.66
C GLU A 124 -14.37 14.80 12.32
N THR A 125 -14.11 13.49 12.29
CA THR A 125 -14.90 12.55 13.07
C THR A 125 -14.52 12.66 14.54
N LYS A 126 -15.52 12.87 15.41
CA LYS A 126 -15.38 12.51 16.82
C LYS A 126 -15.20 10.99 16.87
N ILE A 127 -13.97 10.49 16.73
CA ILE A 127 -13.69 9.06 16.90
C ILE A 127 -14.32 8.70 18.24
N PRO A 128 -15.35 7.83 18.25
CA PRO A 128 -15.96 7.46 19.49
C PRO A 128 -14.89 6.84 20.37
N ILE A 129 -14.73 7.34 21.59
CA ILE A 129 -13.67 6.94 22.53
C ILE A 129 -13.63 5.40 22.72
N TYR A 130 -14.73 4.69 22.43
CA TYR A 130 -14.79 3.24 22.45
C TYR A 130 -14.01 2.53 21.32
N LEU A 131 -13.68 3.18 20.20
CA LEU A 131 -12.84 2.59 19.14
C LEU A 131 -11.33 2.80 19.36
N SER A 132 -10.92 3.67 20.29
CA SER A 132 -9.50 3.84 20.64
C SER A 132 -9.00 2.70 21.55
N ALA A 133 -8.79 1.53 20.96
CA ALA A 133 -8.13 0.42 21.63
C ALA A 133 -6.63 0.45 21.31
N TYR A 134 -5.79 0.49 22.35
CA TYR A 134 -4.34 0.44 22.21
C TYR A 134 -3.82 -1.00 22.15
N THR A 135 -4.68 -1.98 22.45
CA THR A 135 -4.38 -3.41 22.35
C THR A 135 -5.57 -4.20 21.79
N VAL A 136 -5.31 -5.37 21.21
CA VAL A 136 -6.35 -6.28 20.68
C VAL A 136 -7.33 -6.71 21.77
N GLN A 137 -6.86 -6.92 23.01
CA GLN A 137 -7.72 -7.24 24.14
C GLN A 137 -8.66 -6.08 24.50
N GLN A 138 -8.17 -4.85 24.48
CA GLN A 138 -9.02 -3.67 24.71
C GLN A 138 -10.10 -3.53 23.63
N LEU A 139 -9.77 -3.84 22.37
CA LEU A 139 -10.75 -3.82 21.28
C LEU A 139 -11.82 -4.90 21.50
N HIS A 140 -11.40 -6.12 21.86
CA HIS A 140 -12.29 -7.24 22.09
C HIS A 140 -13.26 -7.00 23.26
N SER A 141 -12.77 -6.51 24.41
CA SER A 141 -13.62 -6.18 25.56
C SER A 141 -14.70 -5.15 25.20
N ARG A 142 -14.36 -4.12 24.41
CA ARG A 142 -15.30 -3.08 24.02
C ARG A 142 -16.32 -3.53 22.96
N ILE A 143 -15.93 -4.45 22.08
CA ILE A 143 -16.89 -5.10 21.17
C ILE A 143 -17.92 -5.88 22.00
N ILE A 144 -17.49 -6.62 23.02
CA ILE A 144 -18.39 -7.35 23.91
C ILE A 144 -19.34 -6.37 24.64
N GLU A 145 -18.80 -5.34 25.28
CA GLU A 145 -19.58 -4.32 26.01
C GLU A 145 -20.62 -3.62 25.09
N SER A 146 -20.22 -3.19 23.89
CA SER A 146 -21.15 -2.55 22.95
C SER A 146 -22.23 -3.50 22.40
N SER A 147 -21.93 -4.79 22.31
CA SER A 147 -22.92 -5.81 21.91
C SER A 147 -23.91 -6.16 23.02
N GLU A 148 -23.52 -6.05 24.30
CA GLU A 148 -24.44 -6.21 25.45
C GLU A 148 -25.41 -5.02 25.56
N ASP A 149 -24.93 -3.78 25.36
CA ASP A 149 -25.78 -2.58 25.35
C ASP A 149 -26.83 -2.60 24.22
N SER A 150 -26.44 -3.11 23.04
CA SER A 150 -27.34 -3.25 21.89
C SER A 150 -28.42 -4.31 22.13
N LEU A 151 -28.10 -5.39 22.86
CA LEU A 151 -29.07 -6.41 23.26
C LEU A 151 -30.03 -5.88 24.33
N LEU A 152 -29.55 -5.13 25.32
CA LEU A 152 -30.37 -4.48 26.35
C LEU A 152 -31.41 -3.50 25.78
N LEU A 153 -31.06 -2.78 24.70
CA LEU A 153 -31.99 -1.92 23.98
C LEU A 153 -33.05 -2.68 23.17
N MET A 154 -32.74 -3.88 22.66
CA MET A 154 -33.72 -4.72 21.95
C MET A 154 -34.72 -5.41 22.88
N TYR A 155 -34.39 -5.60 24.16
CA TYR A 155 -35.26 -6.25 25.16
C TYR A 155 -35.88 -5.30 26.18
N SER A 156 -35.78 -3.98 26.00
CA SER A 156 -36.54 -3.03 26.83
C SER A 156 -38.04 -3.18 26.56
N PRO A 157 -38.87 -3.48 27.57
CA PRO A 157 -40.32 -3.53 27.40
C PRO A 157 -40.80 -2.13 26.98
N GLN A 158 -41.52 -2.04 25.86
CA GLN A 158 -42.24 -0.82 25.51
C GLN A 158 -43.33 -0.62 26.58
N VAL A 159 -43.10 0.35 27.47
CA VAL A 159 -44.09 0.84 28.44
C VAL A 159 -44.93 1.92 27.79
#